data_AF-A0A0F4JTS9-F1
#
_entry.id   AF-A0A0F4JTS9-F1
#
_cell.length_a   1.000
_cell.length_b   1.000
_cell.length_c   1.000
_cell.angle_alpha   90.00
_cell.angle_beta   90.00
_cell.angle_gamma   90.00
#
_symmetry.space_group_name_H-M   'P 1'
#
loop_
_entity.id
_entity.type
_entity.pdbx_description
1 polymer ?
#
loop_
_entity_poly.entity_id
_entity_poly.type
_entity_poly.pdbx_seq_one_letter_code
_entity_poly.pdbx_strand_id
1 'polypeptide(L)' 'MDPTTRQAVNAITEALEEGRDVAEFLAHALAHVAAAEGGVDEVLRNRPGSWEATHVRGLLHGTVGPDGEALIHYLETR' A
#
# COMPACT_ATOMS: atom_id res chain seq x y z
N MET A 1 9.69 -17.68 -8.01
CA MET A 1 9.00 -16.40 -7.82
C MET A 1 7.88 -16.31 -8.83
N ASP A 2 6.65 -16.14 -8.35
CA ASP A 2 5.47 -15.91 -9.20
C ASP A 2 5.59 -14.57 -9.95
N PRO A 3 4.83 -14.37 -11.04
CA PRO A 3 4.91 -13.16 -11.85
C PRO A 3 4.66 -11.86 -11.06
N THR A 4 3.72 -11.86 -10.12
CA THR A 4 3.33 -10.68 -9.34
C THR A 4 4.44 -10.27 -8.39
N THR A 5 5.01 -11.22 -7.64
CA THR A 5 6.16 -10.95 -6.77
C THR A 5 7.35 -10.40 -7.56
N ARG A 6 7.58 -10.89 -8.79
CA ARG A 6 8.65 -10.36 -9.65
C ARG A 6 8.42 -8.91 -10.06
N GLN A 7 7.18 -8.55 -10.40
CA GLN A 7 6.84 -7.17 -10.74
C GLN A 7 7.05 -6.23 -9.55
N ALA A 8 6.65 -6.64 -8.35
CA ALA A 8 6.88 -5.86 -7.13
C ALA A 8 8.38 -5.66 -6.84
N VAL A 9 9.19 -6.72 -6.97
CA VAL A 9 10.65 -6.64 -6.80
C VAL A 9 11.27 -5.66 -7.78
N ASN A 10 10.87 -5.69 -9.05
CA ASN A 10 11.39 -4.78 -10.07
C ASN A 10 11.06 -3.32 -9.73
N ALA A 11 9.80 -3.02 -9.39
CA ALA A 11 9.36 -1.66 -9.06
C ALA A 11 10.07 -1.09 -7.81
N ILE A 12 10.30 -1.93 -6.79
CA ILE A 12 11.04 -1.54 -5.58
C ILE A 12 12.51 -1.29 -5.89
N THR A 13 13.12 -2.12 -6.75
CA THR A 13 14.52 -1.95 -7.16
C THR A 13 14.70 -0.67 -7.94
N GLU A 14 13.83 -0.38 -8.91
CA GLU A 14 13.82 0.87 -9.67
C GLU A 14 13.65 2.08 -8.73
N ALA A 15 12.74 2.01 -7.74
CA ALA A 15 12.59 3.07 -6.75
C ALA A 15 13.87 3.36 -5.97
N LEU A 16 14.59 2.30 -5.59
CA LEU A 16 15.84 2.41 -4.85
C LEU A 16 16.96 3.00 -5.73
N GLU A 17 17.06 2.57 -6.98
CA GLU A 17 18.06 3.07 -7.95
C GLU A 17 17.87 4.55 -8.27
N GLU A 18 16.62 5.02 -8.30
CA GLU A 18 16.27 6.43 -8.48
C GLU A 18 16.44 7.29 -7.21
N GLY A 19 16.77 6.67 -6.07
CA GLY A 19 16.92 7.36 -4.79
C GLY A 19 15.59 7.80 -4.16
N ARG A 20 14.47 7.16 -4.50
CA ARG A 20 13.16 7.42 -3.89
C ARG A 20 13.10 6.85 -2.47
N ASP A 21 12.31 7.49 -1.60
CA ASP A 21 11.94 6.87 -0.33
C ASP A 21 11.03 5.65 -0.60
N VAL A 22 11.59 4.46 -0.42
CA VAL A 22 10.87 3.20 -0.65
C VAL A 22 9.70 3.03 0.32
N ALA A 23 9.81 3.53 1.55
CA ALA A 23 8.75 3.42 2.54
C ALA A 23 7.55 4.32 2.15
N GLU A 24 7.80 5.57 1.76
CA GLU A 24 6.77 6.48 1.25
C GLU A 24 6.12 5.94 -0.03
N PHE A 25 6.93 5.43 -0.96
CA PHE A 25 6.43 4.80 -2.18
C PHE A 25 5.46 3.64 -1.90
N LEU A 26 5.84 2.71 -1.03
CA LEU A 26 5.00 1.58 -0.67
C LEU A 26 3.74 2.01 0.08
N ALA A 27 3.85 3.00 0.95
CA ALA A 27 2.72 3.58 1.67
C ALA A 27 1.67 4.16 0.69
N HIS A 28 2.11 4.97 -0.27
CA HIS A 28 1.24 5.57 -1.28
C HIS A 28 0.66 4.53 -2.24
N ALA A 29 1.45 3.56 -2.69
CA ALA A 29 0.95 2.48 -3.55
C ALA A 29 -0.17 1.68 -2.87
N LEU A 30 0.00 1.35 -1.58
CA LEU A 30 -1.03 0.66 -0.81
C LEU A 30 -2.26 1.56 -0.56
N ALA A 31 -2.07 2.86 -0.32
CA ALA A 31 -3.16 3.82 -0.12
C ALA A 31 -4.02 3.97 -1.39
N HIS A 32 -3.42 3.96 -2.58
CA HIS A 32 -4.15 3.92 -3.86
C HIS A 32 -5.00 2.65 -4.00
N VAL A 33 -4.47 1.48 -3.64
CA VAL A 33 -5.26 0.23 -3.64
C VAL A 33 -6.40 0.30 -2.62
N ALA A 34 -6.13 0.77 -1.40
CA ALA A 34 -7.15 0.92 -0.36
C ALA A 34 -8.28 1.87 -0.81
N ALA A 35 -7.93 3.00 -1.42
CA ALA A 35 -8.91 3.96 -1.92
C ALA A 35 -9.78 3.35 -3.02
N ALA A 36 -9.18 2.59 -3.94
CA ALA A 36 -9.90 1.94 -5.04
C ALA A 36 -10.83 0.80 -4.57
N GLU A 37 -10.41 0.02 -3.57
CA GLU A 37 -11.17 -1.12 -3.05
C GLU A 37 -12.20 -0.71 -1.97
N GLY A 38 -12.14 0.53 -1.48
CA GLY A 38 -13.13 1.09 -0.55
C GLY A 38 -12.71 1.10 0.93
N GLY A 39 -11.44 0.86 1.24
CA GLY A 39 -10.90 1.04 2.59
C GLY A 39 -9.60 0.28 2.88
N VAL A 40 -8.99 0.59 4.02
CA VAL A 40 -7.78 -0.08 4.52
C VAL A 40 -8.00 -1.58 4.77
N ASP A 41 -9.16 -1.95 5.30
CA ASP A 41 -9.49 -3.35 5.59
C ASP A 41 -9.56 -4.24 4.35
N GLU A 42 -9.90 -3.67 3.19
CA GLU A 42 -10.03 -4.41 1.94
C GLU A 42 -8.68 -4.89 1.40
N VAL A 43 -7.59 -4.15 1.65
CA VAL A 43 -6.22 -4.58 1.34
C VAL A 43 -5.84 -5.85 2.12
N LEU A 44 -6.42 -6.03 3.31
CA LEU A 44 -6.05 -7.06 4.29
C LEU A 44 -6.97 -8.28 4.27
N ARG A 45 -8.07 -8.23 3.52
CA ARG A 45 -9.20 -9.18 3.57
C ARG A 45 -8.84 -10.65 3.42
N ASN A 46 -7.74 -10.96 2.72
CA ASN A 46 -7.32 -12.33 2.47
C ASN A 46 -6.64 -12.98 3.70
N ARG A 47 -6.05 -12.20 4.60
CA ARG A 47 -5.40 -12.70 5.82
C ARG A 47 -5.32 -11.64 6.95
N PRO A 48 -6.45 -11.10 7.42
CA PRO A 48 -6.49 -9.89 8.25
C PRO A 48 -5.84 -10.04 9.64
N GLY A 49 -5.68 -11.26 10.15
CA GLY A 49 -5.07 -11.55 11.46
C GLY A 49 -3.57 -11.83 11.42
N SER A 50 -2.89 -11.64 10.29
CA SER A 50 -1.46 -11.90 10.23
C SER A 50 -0.61 -10.77 10.80
N TRP A 51 0.64 -11.10 11.15
CA TRP A 51 1.59 -10.09 11.59
C TRP A 51 1.91 -9.10 10.45
N GLU A 52 1.99 -9.58 9.19
CA GLU A 52 2.13 -8.72 8.01
C GLU A 52 0.96 -7.76 7.88
N ALA A 53 -0.27 -8.26 8.04
CA ALA A 53 -1.47 -7.43 7.98
C ALA A 53 -1.47 -6.34 9.08
N THR A 54 -0.94 -6.65 10.26
CA THR A 54 -0.78 -5.67 11.34
C THR A 54 0.17 -4.53 10.95
N HIS A 55 1.31 -4.85 10.32
CA HIS A 55 2.24 -3.82 9.86
C HIS A 55 1.70 -3.02 8.68
N VAL A 56 1.07 -3.67 7.70
CA VAL A 56 0.44 -2.98 6.56
C VAL A 56 -0.69 -2.06 7.03
N ARG A 57 -1.52 -2.51 7.99
CA ARG A 57 -2.52 -1.65 8.65
C ARG A 57 -1.89 -0.44 9.30
N GLY A 58 -0.83 -0.63 10.09
CA GLY A 58 -0.12 0.46 10.75
C GLY A 58 0.45 1.47 9.77
N LEU A 59 1.04 0.99 8.67
CA LEU A 59 1.55 1.85 7.58
C LEU A 59 0.41 2.66 6.94
N LEU A 60 -0.69 1.99 6.56
CA LEU A 60 -1.85 2.64 5.96
C LEU A 60 -2.48 3.65 6.91
N HIS A 61 -2.73 3.30 8.18
CA HIS A 61 -3.28 4.25 9.16
C HIS A 61 -2.35 5.45 9.40
N GLY A 62 -1.02 5.24 9.38
CA GLY A 62 -0.05 6.33 9.46
C GLY A 62 -0.06 7.25 8.22
N THR A 63 -0.51 6.73 7.07
CA THR A 63 -0.52 7.44 5.78
C THR A 63 -1.84 8.16 5.56
N VAL A 64 -2.95 7.47 5.78
CA VAL A 64 -4.30 7.97 5.45
C VAL A 64 -5.16 8.34 6.66
N GLY A 65 -4.61 8.20 7.87
CA GLY A 65 -5.32 8.37 9.12
C GLY A 65 -6.01 7.07 9.60
N PRO A 66 -6.36 6.99 10.90
CA PRO A 66 -6.90 5.77 11.52
C PRO A 66 -8.26 5.35 10.95
N ASP A 67 -9.02 6.28 10.40
CA ASP A 67 -10.34 6.04 9.81
C ASP A 67 -10.32 6.17 8.27
N GLY A 68 -9.13 6.30 7.67
CA GLY A 68 -8.96 6.44 6.22
C GLY A 68 -9.37 7.82 5.68
N GLU A 69 -9.29 8.85 6.51
CA GLU A 69 -9.69 10.23 6.23
C GLU A 69 -9.06 10.79 4.95
N ALA A 70 -7.82 10.41 4.66
CA ALA A 70 -7.08 10.88 3.50
C ALA A 70 -7.26 10.01 2.23
N LEU A 71 -8.00 8.90 2.28
CA LEU A 71 -8.16 7.99 1.14
C LEU A 71 -8.71 8.68 -0.12
N ILE A 72 -9.54 9.72 0.07
CA ILE A 72 -10.07 10.55 -1.03
C ILE A 72 -8.98 11.17 -1.91
N HIS A 73 -7.78 11.41 -1.35
CA HIS A 73 -6.64 11.98 -2.08
C HIS A 73 -5.88 10.93 -2.92
N TYR A 74 -6.16 9.65 -2.72
CA TYR A 74 -5.53 8.53 -3.43
C TYR A 74 -6.47 7.87 -4.44
N LEU A 75 -7.66 8.43 -4.68
CA LEU A 75 -8.49 8.00 -5.81
C LEU A 75 -7.89 8.55 -7.11
N GLU A 76 -7.30 7.68 -7.91
CA GLU A 76 -7.00 8.03 -9.30
C GLU A 76 -8.33 8.10 -10.08
N THR A 77 -8.54 9.23 -10.77
CA THR A 77 -9.62 9.30 -11.76
C THR A 77 -9.18 8.47 -12.96
N ARG A 78 -9.66 7.21 -13.04
CA ARG A 78 -9.49 6.38 -14.24
C ARG A 78 -10.29 6.94 -15.42
#